data_AF-A0A0Q5CMP3-F1
#
_entry.id   AF-A0A0Q5CMP3-F1
#
_cell.length_a   1.000
_cell.length_b   1.000
_cell.length_c   1.000
_cell.angle_alpha   90.00
_cell.angle_beta   90.00
_cell.angle_gamma   90.00
#
_symmetry.space_group_name_H-M   'P 1'
#
loop_
_entity.id
_entity.type
_entity.pdbx_description
1 polymer ?
#
loop_
_entity_poly.entity_id
_entity_poly.type
_entity_poly.pdbx_seq_one_letter_code
_entity_poly.pdbx_strand_id
1 'polypeptide(L)'
;MIPLLLTFSDGQTLEAAGSVVVGRNPHLHQLASELDEGPVDLVTLVDPLKSVSRVHLAFGTFDGVPWVLDADSGNGTRLIYPDGSAFALDSGVRYELDPGSRVEFGSFSALVG
;
A
#
# COMPACT_ATOMS: atom_id res chain seq x y z
N MET A 1 -10.10 -7.25 15.70
CA MET A 1 -9.59 -6.64 14.46
C MET A 1 -9.25 -7.79 13.51
N ILE A 2 -9.70 -7.74 12.27
CA ILE A 2 -9.26 -8.70 11.24
C ILE A 2 -7.92 -8.17 10.71
N PRO A 3 -6.85 -8.96 10.69
CA PRO A 3 -5.55 -8.50 10.20
C PRO A 3 -5.62 -8.20 8.70
N LEU A 4 -4.87 -7.19 8.25
CA LEU A 4 -4.71 -6.89 6.84
C LEU A 4 -3.67 -7.84 6.25
N LEU A 5 -4.09 -8.73 5.36
CA LEU A 5 -3.20 -9.63 4.64
C LEU A 5 -2.78 -9.01 3.31
N LEU A 6 -1.46 -8.85 3.12
CA LEU A 6 -0.87 -8.35 1.88
C LEU A 6 0.08 -9.38 1.30
N THR A 7 -0.07 -9.68 0.01
CA THR A 7 0.88 -10.50 -0.76
C THR A 7 1.50 -9.67 -1.88
N PHE A 8 2.80 -9.44 -1.81
CA PHE A 8 3.55 -8.66 -2.79
C PHE A 8 4.03 -9.55 -3.94
N SER A 9 4.18 -8.96 -5.13
CA SER A 9 4.59 -9.66 -6.35
C SER A 9 6.02 -10.21 -6.32
N ASP A 10 6.83 -9.78 -5.36
CA ASP A 10 8.18 -10.33 -5.10
C ASP A 10 8.16 -11.55 -4.16
N GLY A 11 6.98 -11.98 -3.73
CA GLY A 11 6.78 -13.13 -2.86
C GLY A 11 6.74 -12.80 -1.37
N GLN A 12 6.93 -11.54 -0.96
CA GLN A 12 6.73 -11.14 0.44
C GLN A 12 5.25 -11.25 0.81
N THR A 13 4.97 -11.71 2.03
CA THR A 13 3.61 -11.75 2.58
C THR A 13 3.65 -11.16 3.99
N LEU A 14 2.65 -10.36 4.33
CA LEU A 14 2.55 -9.68 5.61
C LEU A 14 1.12 -9.76 6.12
N GLU A 15 0.95 -10.17 7.37
CA GLU A 15 -0.27 -9.97 8.15
C GLU A 15 -0.03 -8.77 9.08
N ALA A 16 -0.61 -7.62 8.74
CA ALA A 16 -0.43 -6.39 9.49
C ALA A 16 -1.54 -6.20 10.52
N ALA A 17 -1.13 -5.83 11.74
CA ALA A 17 -2.05 -5.45 12.82
C ALA A 17 -2.36 -3.94 12.84
N GLY A 18 -1.78 -3.18 11.90
CA GLY A 18 -1.92 -1.73 11.79
C GLY A 18 -1.57 -1.26 10.38
N SER A 19 -1.01 -0.06 10.27
CA SER A 19 -0.67 0.50 8.96
C SER A 19 0.59 -0.16 8.38
N VAL A 20 0.71 -0.15 7.06
CA VAL A 20 1.87 -0.66 6.33
C VAL A 20 2.38 0.42 5.40
N VAL A 21 3.64 0.81 5.51
CA VAL A 21 4.28 1.77 4.59
C VAL A 21 5.23 1.02 3.68
N VAL A 22 5.03 1.18 2.37
CA VAL A 22 5.76 0.43 1.35
C VAL A 22 6.64 1.37 0.53
N GLY A 23 7.87 0.93 0.24
CA GLY A 23 8.73 1.61 -0.71
C GLY A 23 10.12 0.98 -0.79
N ARG A 24 11.04 1.60 -1.53
CA ARG A 24 12.43 1.11 -1.61
C ARG A 24 13.31 1.56 -0.44
N ASN A 25 12.83 2.51 0.37
CA ASN A 25 13.47 2.96 1.61
C ASN A 25 12.40 3.61 2.54
N PRO A 26 11.44 2.80 3.03
CA PRO A 26 10.24 3.29 3.71
C PRO A 26 10.58 3.97 5.05
N HIS A 27 9.82 5.00 5.39
CA HIS A 27 9.92 5.73 6.65
C HIS A 27 8.62 6.52 6.89
N LEU A 28 8.37 6.91 8.15
CA LEU A 28 7.07 7.47 8.55
C LEU A 28 6.91 8.97 8.32
N HIS A 29 8.01 9.73 8.21
CA HIS A 29 7.96 11.19 8.22
C HIS A 29 7.06 11.78 7.12
N GLN A 30 6.95 11.10 5.98
CA GLN A 30 6.16 11.53 4.83
C GLN A 30 4.65 11.25 4.96
N LEU A 31 4.24 10.38 5.89
CA LEU A 31 2.85 9.92 6.03
C LEU A 31 2.28 10.06 7.45
N ALA A 32 2.97 10.78 8.35
CA ALA A 32 2.65 10.74 9.77
C ALA A 32 1.22 11.22 10.10
N SER A 33 0.61 12.08 9.28
CA SER A 33 -0.77 12.55 9.46
C SER A 33 -1.81 11.65 8.79
N GLU A 34 -1.39 10.82 7.86
CA GLU A 34 -2.23 10.00 6.98
C GLU A 34 -2.35 8.56 7.46
N LEU A 35 -1.64 8.17 8.53
CA LEU A 35 -1.74 6.85 9.14
C LEU A 35 -2.65 6.86 10.36
N ASP A 36 -3.33 5.74 10.59
CA ASP A 36 -4.11 5.55 11.81
C ASP A 36 -3.17 5.30 13.00
N GLU A 37 -3.63 5.65 14.21
CA GLU A 37 -2.88 5.34 15.44
C GLU A 37 -2.66 3.83 15.57
N GLY A 38 -1.42 3.41 15.84
CA GLY A 38 -1.10 2.00 16.03
C GLY A 38 0.30 1.61 15.56
N PRO A 39 0.59 0.29 15.51
CA PRO A 39 1.83 -0.20 14.94
C PRO A 39 1.89 0.10 13.45
N VAL A 40 3.10 0.35 12.95
CA VAL A 40 3.35 0.55 11.52
C VAL A 40 4.46 -0.38 11.05
N ASP A 41 4.15 -1.20 10.05
CA ASP A 41 5.12 -2.06 9.38
C ASP A 41 5.78 -1.31 8.21
N LEU A 42 7.10 -1.40 8.10
CA LEU A 42 7.88 -0.81 7.00
C LEU A 42 8.30 -1.91 6.03
N VAL A 43 7.64 -2.00 4.88
CA VAL A 43 7.95 -3.01 3.85
C VAL A 43 8.90 -2.43 2.82
N THR A 44 10.11 -3.00 2.77
CA THR A 44 11.16 -2.59 1.84
C THR A 44 11.15 -3.48 0.59
N LEU A 45 11.10 -2.85 -0.59
CA LEU A 45 11.22 -3.54 -1.87
C LEU A 45 12.62 -3.39 -2.46
N VAL A 46 13.17 -4.50 -2.94
CA VAL A 46 14.42 -4.51 -3.71
C VAL A 46 14.10 -4.13 -5.15
N ASP A 47 14.25 -2.85 -5.47
CA ASP A 47 13.89 -2.27 -6.77
C ASP A 47 15.10 -1.57 -7.42
N PRO A 48 16.01 -2.32 -8.08
CA PRO A 48 17.22 -1.76 -8.70
C PRO A 48 16.95 -0.73 -9.79
N LEU A 49 15.79 -0.85 -10.46
CA LEU A 49 15.36 0.06 -11.51
C LEU A 49 14.76 1.37 -10.97
N LYS A 50 14.58 1.48 -9.64
CA LYS A 50 14.05 2.67 -8.95
C LYS A 50 12.68 3.09 -9.49
N SER A 51 11.86 2.10 -9.86
CA SER A 51 10.46 2.27 -10.23
C SER A 51 9.55 2.60 -9.03
N VAL A 52 10.03 2.39 -7.80
CA VAL A 52 9.32 2.61 -6.55
C VAL A 52 9.95 3.80 -5.79
N SER A 53 9.14 4.73 -5.30
CA SER A 53 9.59 5.81 -4.41
C SER A 53 10.17 5.29 -3.09
N ARG A 54 10.92 6.13 -2.36
CA ARG A 54 11.43 5.77 -1.03
C ARG A 54 10.29 5.38 -0.09
N VAL A 55 9.27 6.23 -0.07
CA VAL A 55 7.92 5.97 0.45
C VAL A 55 7.00 6.09 -0.76
N HIS A 56 6.26 5.04 -1.09
CA HIS A 56 5.45 4.98 -2.30
C HIS A 56 3.97 5.02 -1.99
N LEU A 57 3.54 4.19 -1.07
CA LEU A 57 2.15 4.09 -0.67
C LEU A 57 2.07 3.58 0.77
N ALA A 58 0.89 3.71 1.36
CA ALA A 58 0.56 3.02 2.58
C ALA A 58 -0.75 2.25 2.45
N PHE A 59 -0.85 1.20 3.25
CA PHE A 59 -2.09 0.51 3.54
C PHE A 59 -2.44 0.68 5.01
N GLY A 60 -3.70 0.44 5.33
CA GLY A 60 -4.13 0.28 6.70
C GLY A 60 -5.55 -0.24 6.75
N THR A 61 -6.13 -0.22 7.95
CA THR A 61 -7.52 -0.56 8.18
C THR A 61 -8.15 0.46 9.10
N PHE A 62 -9.28 1.03 8.69
CA PHE A 62 -10.08 1.91 9.53
C PHE A 62 -11.47 1.30 9.70
N ASP A 63 -11.89 1.08 10.95
CA ASP A 63 -13.16 0.41 11.29
C ASP A 63 -13.39 -0.92 10.56
N GLY A 64 -12.30 -1.69 10.35
CA GLY A 64 -12.33 -2.98 9.65
C GLY A 64 -12.35 -2.90 8.13
N VAL A 65 -12.37 -1.69 7.55
CA VAL A 65 -12.29 -1.48 6.11
C VAL A 65 -10.84 -1.21 5.70
N PRO A 66 -10.24 -2.05 4.84
CA PRO A 66 -8.87 -1.83 4.37
C PRO A 66 -8.83 -0.65 3.40
N TRP A 67 -7.74 0.09 3.44
CA TRP A 67 -7.52 1.24 2.57
C TRP A 67 -6.10 1.26 2.02
N VAL A 68 -5.92 1.92 0.87
CA VAL A 68 -4.63 2.28 0.28
C VAL A 68 -4.56 3.79 0.06
N LEU A 69 -3.36 4.35 0.15
CA LEU A 69 -3.08 5.73 -0.22
C LEU A 69 -1.76 5.80 -1.00
N ASP A 70 -1.72 6.58 -2.06
CA ASP A 70 -0.47 6.95 -2.74
C ASP A 70 0.24 8.07 -1.95
N ALA A 71 1.54 7.89 -1.69
CA ALA A 71 2.33 8.77 -0.85
C ALA A 71 3.09 9.83 -1.65
N ASP A 72 2.46 10.45 -2.64
CA ASP A 72 3.12 11.35 -3.60
C ASP A 72 4.26 10.65 -4.36
N SER A 73 3.92 9.48 -4.91
CA SER A 73 4.89 8.63 -5.59
C SER A 73 5.23 9.15 -6.99
N GLY A 74 6.46 8.92 -7.45
CA GLY A 74 6.91 9.45 -8.74
C GLY A 74 6.29 8.75 -9.96
N ASN A 75 5.87 7.48 -9.81
CA ASN A 75 5.29 6.68 -10.90
C ASN A 75 3.79 6.41 -10.70
N GLY A 76 3.20 6.93 -9.62
CA GLY A 76 1.80 6.73 -9.27
C GLY A 76 1.47 5.32 -8.80
N THR A 77 0.24 5.21 -8.27
CA THR A 77 -0.36 3.95 -7.83
C THR A 77 -1.68 3.73 -8.57
N ARG A 78 -1.97 2.48 -8.97
CA ARG A 78 -3.24 2.08 -9.60
C ARG A 78 -3.92 1.01 -8.77
N LEU A 79 -5.20 1.19 -8.48
CA LEU A 79 -6.05 0.19 -7.85
C LEU A 79 -6.85 -0.56 -8.90
N ILE A 80 -6.94 -1.88 -8.75
CA ILE A 80 -7.74 -2.79 -9.54
C ILE A 80 -8.62 -3.60 -8.59
N TYR A 81 -9.94 -3.51 -8.73
CA TYR A 81 -10.88 -4.28 -7.93
C TYR A 81 -11.04 -5.71 -8.47
N PRO A 82 -11.63 -6.63 -7.68
CA PRO A 82 -11.90 -8.00 -8.11
C PRO A 82 -12.77 -8.11 -9.38
N ASP A 83 -13.62 -7.11 -9.63
CA ASP A 83 -14.45 -7.04 -10.84
C ASP A 83 -13.68 -6.58 -12.10
N GLY A 84 -12.40 -6.21 -11.95
CA GLY A 84 -11.52 -5.74 -13.00
C GLY A 84 -11.60 -4.23 -13.27
N SER A 85 -12.46 -3.50 -12.57
CA SER A 85 -12.46 -2.04 -12.63
C SER A 85 -11.13 -1.50 -12.08
N ALA A 86 -10.60 -0.46 -12.72
CA ALA A 86 -9.30 0.08 -12.38
C ALA A 86 -9.25 1.60 -12.49
N PHE A 87 -8.55 2.25 -11.56
CA PHE A 87 -8.28 3.68 -11.63
C PHE A 87 -6.96 4.05 -10.94
N ALA A 88 -6.40 5.18 -11.35
CA ALA A 88 -5.22 5.77 -10.71
C ALA A 88 -5.64 6.47 -9.41
N LEU A 89 -4.80 6.38 -8.39
CA LEU A 89 -5.06 7.05 -7.11
C LEU A 89 -4.58 8.50 -7.16
N ASP A 90 -5.35 9.39 -6.56
CA ASP A 90 -4.87 10.72 -6.22
C ASP A 90 -3.92 10.64 -5.01
N SER A 91 -2.81 11.37 -5.09
CA SER A 91 -1.82 11.47 -4.01
C SER A 91 -2.45 12.00 -2.73
N GLY A 92 -2.14 11.36 -1.60
CA GLY A 92 -2.63 11.78 -0.27
C GLY A 92 -4.10 11.44 0.01
N VAL A 93 -4.80 10.77 -0.91
CA VAL A 93 -6.20 10.35 -0.72
C VAL A 93 -6.25 8.86 -0.37
N ARG A 94 -7.00 8.51 0.67
CA ARG A 94 -7.29 7.11 1.01
C ARG A 94 -8.43 6.59 0.14
N TYR A 95 -8.22 5.42 -0.45
CA TYR A 95 -9.22 4.67 -1.19
C TYR A 95 -9.46 3.34 -0.49
N GLU A 96 -10.73 2.97 -0.36
CA GLU A 96 -11.13 1.69 0.19
C GLU A 96 -10.70 0.54 -0.73
N LEU A 97 -10.48 -0.62 -0.12
CA LEU A 97 -10.10 -1.85 -0.79
C LEU A 97 -11.13 -2.93 -0.49
N ASP A 98 -11.35 -3.81 -1.44
CA ASP A 98 -12.04 -5.07 -1.21
C ASP A 98 -11.01 -6.19 -1.07
N PRO A 99 -11.31 -7.27 -0.32
CA PRO A 99 -10.55 -8.51 -0.42
C PRO A 99 -10.47 -8.96 -1.88
N GLY A 100 -9.26 -9.30 -2.33
CA GLY A 100 -8.94 -9.61 -3.71
C GLY A 100 -8.57 -8.41 -4.58
N SER A 101 -8.65 -7.17 -4.07
CA SER A 101 -8.13 -6.00 -4.78
C SER A 101 -6.62 -6.12 -5.02
N ARG A 102 -6.17 -5.67 -6.18
CA ARG A 102 -4.76 -5.57 -6.56
C ARG A 102 -4.35 -4.11 -6.66
N VAL A 103 -3.27 -3.75 -5.97
CA VAL A 103 -2.64 -2.44 -6.06
C VAL A 103 -1.35 -2.57 -6.85
N GLU A 104 -1.24 -1.85 -7.96
CA GLU A 104 -0.06 -1.80 -8.82
C GLU A 104 0.70 -0.49 -8.62
N PHE A 105 2.04 -0.57 -8.52
CA PHE A 105 2.89 0.57 -8.21
C PHE A 105 4.33 0.29 -8.65
N GLY A 106 4.92 1.19 -9.43
CA GLY A 106 6.18 0.93 -10.11
C GLY A 106 6.12 -0.38 -10.93
N SER A 107 7.10 -1.27 -10.72
CA SER A 107 7.13 -2.62 -11.34
C SER A 107 6.54 -3.72 -10.44
N PHE A 108 5.87 -3.34 -9.35
CA PHE A 108 5.39 -4.24 -8.30
C PHE A 108 3.86 -4.19 -8.19
N SER A 109 3.32 -5.19 -7.50
CA SER A 109 1.94 -5.16 -7.05
C SER A 109 1.77 -5.78 -5.69
N ALA A 110 0.71 -5.42 -4.98
CA ALA A 110 0.23 -6.08 -3.78
C ALA A 110 -1.19 -6.59 -4.01
N LEU A 111 -1.47 -7.82 -3.59
CA LEU A 111 -2.80 -8.41 -3.52
C LEU A 111 -3.29 -8.29 -2.08
N VAL A 112 -4.52 -7.82 -1.92
CA VAL A 112 -5.23 -7.76 -0.63
C VAL A 112 -5.94 -9.09 -0.41
N GLY A 113 -5.69 -9.73 0.72
CA GLY A 113 -6.28 -11.01 1.11
C GLY A 113 -7.60 -10.90 1.86
#